data_AF-A0A8T1XSD6-F1
#
_entry.id   AF-A0A8T1XSD6-F1
#
_cell.length_a   1.000
_cell.length_b   1.000
_cell.length_c   1.000
_cell.angle_alpha   90.00
_cell.angle_beta   90.00
_cell.angle_gamma   90.00
#
_symmetry.space_group_name_H-M   'P 1'
#
loop_
_entity.id
_entity.type
_entity.pdbx_description
1 polymer ?
#
loop_
_entity_poly.entity_id
_entity_poly.type
_entity_poly.pdbx_seq_one_letter_code
_entity_poly.pdbx_strand_id
1 'polypeptide(L)'
;MRLHTLLTSVEGEGSTEFNDMILRNNERELHSFVSKLTSESDYFVEIVSDREGSKRVRRLFGKFQKTDEILLNAIVRRFIDIMTGKYSYLVAITAFKVSESFELVTLTLRDALYFASDEIGCIALNQIITESNDIFRYEFFYEISENADWLSMDDSGNFVVQHVLNFHDLEYTNRVAFRLYGYYVELSSQRRGSYIVEQILESGSMIALDLVVSELMECGGFMLWRLAQDAFGNYVVQKALRVTRRQGRVDLFFGLVKKLKLLPFLDLLRGSHHGRNIVAIIDSTIV
;
A
#
# COMPACT_ATOMS: atom_id res chain seq x y z
N MET A 1 -25.77 -19.70 -20.00
CA MET A 1 -25.80 -20.98 -19.27
C MET A 1 -24.56 -21.84 -19.51
N ARG A 2 -24.34 -22.44 -20.71
CA ARG A 2 -23.16 -23.32 -20.95
C ARG A 2 -21.80 -22.64 -20.74
N LEU A 3 -21.61 -21.42 -21.25
CA LEU A 3 -20.36 -20.65 -21.06
C LEU A 3 -20.09 -20.32 -19.59
N HIS A 4 -21.15 -19.95 -18.85
CA HIS A 4 -21.06 -19.64 -17.43
C HIS A 4 -20.63 -20.89 -16.64
N THR A 5 -21.30 -22.03 -16.83
CA THR A 5 -20.92 -23.28 -16.16
C THR A 5 -19.48 -23.69 -16.50
N LEU A 6 -19.07 -23.51 -17.75
CA LEU A 6 -17.70 -23.78 -18.19
C LEU A 6 -16.65 -22.86 -17.55
N LEU A 7 -17.01 -21.67 -17.06
CA LEU A 7 -16.07 -20.73 -16.45
C LEU A 7 -16.10 -20.75 -14.92
N THR A 8 -17.24 -21.05 -14.29
CA THR A 8 -17.40 -20.93 -12.83
C THR A 8 -17.48 -22.27 -12.09
N SER A 9 -17.52 -23.41 -12.80
CA SER A 9 -17.55 -24.72 -12.13
C SER A 9 -16.20 -25.03 -11.46
N VAL A 10 -16.21 -25.48 -10.21
CA VAL A 10 -14.96 -25.88 -9.52
C VAL A 10 -14.41 -27.19 -10.11
N GLU A 11 -15.28 -28.17 -10.30
CA GLU A 11 -14.96 -29.50 -10.84
C GLU A 11 -16.03 -29.94 -11.86
N GLY A 12 -15.82 -31.09 -12.50
CA GLY A 12 -16.74 -31.66 -13.48
C GLY A 12 -16.52 -31.20 -14.91
N GLU A 13 -17.49 -31.49 -15.78
CA GLU A 13 -17.36 -31.35 -17.25
C GLU A 13 -16.88 -29.97 -17.69
N GLY A 14 -17.38 -28.89 -17.10
CA GLY A 14 -16.97 -27.52 -17.46
C GLY A 14 -15.49 -27.23 -17.19
N SER A 15 -14.90 -27.82 -16.14
CA SER A 15 -13.48 -27.65 -15.81
C SER A 15 -12.60 -28.41 -16.81
N THR A 16 -12.99 -29.65 -17.12
CA THR A 16 -12.31 -30.49 -18.10
C THR A 16 -12.39 -29.87 -19.50
N GLU A 17 -13.58 -29.42 -19.94
CA GLU A 17 -13.79 -28.81 -21.25
C GLU A 17 -12.94 -27.54 -21.43
N PHE A 18 -12.86 -26.68 -20.39
CA PHE A 18 -11.97 -25.52 -20.42
C PHE A 18 -10.49 -25.91 -20.50
N ASN A 19 -10.05 -26.90 -19.71
CA ASN A 19 -8.66 -27.37 -19.74
C ASN A 19 -8.28 -27.93 -21.11
N ASP A 20 -9.15 -28.74 -21.71
CA ASP A 20 -8.94 -29.30 -23.04
C ASP A 20 -8.84 -28.20 -24.10
N MET A 21 -9.70 -27.18 -24.03
CA MET A 21 -9.63 -26.01 -24.92
C MET A 21 -8.28 -25.27 -24.80
N ILE A 22 -7.81 -25.04 -23.56
CA ILE A 22 -6.51 -24.41 -23.31
C ILE A 22 -5.35 -25.28 -23.81
N LEU A 23 -5.43 -26.61 -23.64
CA LEU A 23 -4.40 -27.56 -24.10
C LEU A 23 -4.36 -27.66 -25.62
N ARG A 24 -5.51 -27.64 -26.30
CA ARG A 24 -5.60 -27.57 -27.76
C ARG A 24 -4.95 -26.32 -28.33
N ASN A 25 -4.97 -25.22 -27.56
CA ASN A 25 -4.32 -23.93 -27.89
C ASN A 25 -4.60 -23.46 -29.33
N ASN A 26 -5.86 -23.53 -29.76
CA ASN A 26 -6.27 -23.15 -31.10
C ASN A 26 -6.69 -21.67 -31.16
N GLU A 27 -6.01 -20.86 -31.99
CA GLU A 27 -6.26 -19.40 -32.07
C GLU A 27 -7.71 -19.06 -32.42
N ARG A 28 -8.33 -19.75 -33.40
CA ARG A 28 -9.70 -19.45 -33.83
C ARG A 28 -10.73 -19.82 -32.76
N GLU A 29 -10.54 -20.97 -32.11
CA GLU A 29 -11.40 -21.42 -31.01
C GLU A 29 -11.34 -20.43 -29.84
N LEU A 30 -10.13 -20.05 -29.40
CA LEU A 30 -9.94 -19.10 -28.30
C LEU A 30 -10.42 -17.69 -28.66
N HIS A 31 -10.20 -17.24 -29.90
CA HIS A 31 -10.74 -15.96 -30.37
C HIS A 31 -12.26 -15.94 -30.31
N SER A 32 -12.94 -16.98 -30.83
CA SER A 32 -14.39 -17.07 -30.77
C SER A 32 -14.89 -17.14 -29.32
N PHE A 33 -14.17 -17.84 -28.45
CA PHE A 33 -14.49 -17.98 -27.04
C PHE A 33 -14.41 -16.63 -26.32
N VAL A 34 -13.28 -15.94 -26.43
CA VAL A 34 -13.03 -14.63 -25.81
C VAL A 34 -13.99 -13.58 -26.35
N SER A 35 -14.27 -13.57 -27.66
CA SER A 35 -15.23 -12.65 -28.27
C SER A 35 -16.64 -12.83 -27.69
N LYS A 36 -17.05 -14.07 -27.43
CA LYS A 36 -18.35 -14.37 -26.82
C LYS A 36 -18.39 -14.06 -25.32
N LEU A 37 -17.28 -14.30 -24.62
CA LEU A 37 -17.14 -13.97 -23.20
C LEU A 37 -17.25 -12.45 -22.96
N THR A 38 -16.68 -11.66 -23.86
CA THR A 38 -16.56 -10.19 -23.72
C THR A 38 -17.64 -9.41 -24.45
N SER A 39 -18.62 -10.08 -25.09
CA SER A 39 -19.66 -9.41 -25.88
C SER A 39 -20.62 -8.58 -25.03
N GLU A 40 -20.86 -8.99 -23.79
CA GLU A 40 -21.70 -8.29 -22.82
C GLU A 40 -20.85 -7.89 -21.61
N SER A 41 -20.77 -6.58 -21.33
CA SER A 41 -19.83 -6.08 -20.31
C SER A 41 -20.19 -6.52 -18.89
N ASP A 42 -21.48 -6.55 -18.54
CA ASP A 42 -21.94 -7.00 -17.22
C ASP A 42 -21.65 -8.48 -17.01
N TYR A 43 -21.89 -9.30 -18.04
CA TYR A 43 -21.57 -10.72 -18.00
C TYR A 43 -20.08 -10.98 -17.84
N PHE A 44 -19.23 -10.20 -18.51
CA PHE A 44 -17.79 -10.31 -18.33
C PHE A 44 -17.39 -10.01 -16.87
N VAL A 45 -17.91 -8.92 -16.30
CA VAL A 45 -17.66 -8.52 -14.90
C VAL A 45 -18.15 -9.60 -13.93
N GLU A 46 -19.33 -10.18 -14.15
CA GLU A 46 -19.86 -11.30 -13.37
C GLU A 46 -18.87 -12.48 -13.34
N ILE A 47 -18.37 -12.89 -14.52
CA ILE A 47 -17.41 -13.99 -14.63
C ILE A 47 -16.08 -13.68 -13.93
N VAL A 48 -15.50 -12.51 -14.14
CA VAL A 48 -14.20 -12.17 -13.51
C VAL A 48 -14.34 -11.89 -12.02
N SER A 49 -15.55 -11.61 -11.55
CA SER A 49 -15.86 -11.49 -10.12
C SER A 49 -16.06 -12.86 -9.45
N ASP A 50 -16.18 -13.95 -10.21
CA ASP A 50 -16.14 -15.31 -9.69
C ASP A 50 -14.69 -15.79 -9.47
N ARG A 51 -14.47 -16.61 -8.44
CA ARG A 51 -13.14 -17.13 -8.10
C ARG A 51 -12.55 -18.00 -9.21
N GLU A 52 -13.34 -18.91 -9.76
CA GLU A 52 -12.88 -19.82 -10.82
C GLU A 52 -12.92 -19.13 -12.18
N GLY A 53 -13.93 -18.29 -12.42
CA GLY A 53 -14.01 -17.42 -13.60
C GLY A 53 -12.78 -16.54 -13.75
N SER A 54 -12.39 -15.79 -12.71
CA SER A 54 -11.14 -15.02 -12.68
C SER A 54 -9.91 -15.88 -12.99
N LYS A 55 -9.74 -17.02 -12.32
CA LYS A 55 -8.62 -17.94 -12.58
C LYS A 55 -8.56 -18.41 -14.03
N ARG A 56 -9.70 -18.77 -14.62
CA ARG A 56 -9.78 -19.25 -16.00
C ARG A 56 -9.52 -18.12 -16.99
N VAL A 57 -10.10 -16.95 -16.80
CA VAL A 57 -9.85 -15.79 -17.66
C VAL A 57 -8.36 -15.42 -17.66
N ARG A 58 -7.69 -15.45 -16.51
CA ARG A 58 -6.23 -15.20 -16.42
C ARG A 58 -5.40 -16.19 -17.24
N ARG A 59 -5.86 -17.44 -17.42
CA ARG A 59 -5.17 -18.45 -18.24
C ARG A 59 -5.32 -18.25 -19.75
N LEU A 60 -6.21 -17.35 -20.18
CA LEU A 60 -6.37 -16.99 -21.59
C LEU A 60 -5.31 -15.97 -22.05
N PHE A 61 -4.78 -15.17 -21.12
CA PHE A 61 -3.76 -14.18 -21.43
C PHE A 61 -2.44 -14.81 -21.85
N GLY A 62 -1.73 -14.15 -22.78
CA GLY A 62 -0.40 -14.54 -23.23
C GLY A 62 -0.39 -15.75 -24.18
N LYS A 63 -1.57 -16.19 -24.64
CA LYS A 63 -1.71 -17.27 -25.62
C LYS A 63 -1.59 -16.74 -27.05
N PHE A 64 -2.36 -15.71 -27.36
CA PHE A 64 -2.39 -15.07 -28.67
C PHE A 64 -2.63 -13.57 -28.51
N GLN A 65 -1.86 -12.75 -29.23
CA GLN A 65 -1.96 -11.29 -29.13
C GLN A 65 -3.38 -10.77 -29.38
N LYS A 66 -4.08 -11.31 -30.40
CA LYS A 66 -5.47 -10.89 -30.71
C LYS A 66 -6.46 -11.20 -29.58
N THR A 67 -6.28 -12.31 -28.86
CA THR A 67 -7.16 -12.62 -27.73
C THR A 67 -6.88 -11.71 -26.54
N ASP A 68 -5.61 -11.36 -26.34
CA ASP A 68 -5.18 -10.45 -25.28
C ASP A 68 -5.74 -9.04 -25.53
N GLU A 69 -5.72 -8.56 -26.78
CA GLU A 69 -6.32 -7.28 -27.18
C GLU A 69 -7.83 -7.22 -26.91
N ILE A 70 -8.58 -8.30 -27.18
CA ILE A 70 -10.03 -8.34 -26.91
C ILE A 70 -10.30 -8.31 -25.40
N LEU A 71 -9.55 -9.09 -24.62
CA LEU A 71 -9.68 -9.10 -23.16
C LEU A 71 -9.28 -7.75 -22.55
N LEU A 72 -8.22 -7.12 -23.05
CA LEU A 72 -7.77 -5.80 -22.62
C LEU A 72 -8.87 -4.76 -22.84
N ASN A 73 -9.49 -4.74 -24.02
CA ASN A 73 -10.61 -3.85 -24.32
C ASN A 73 -11.81 -4.07 -23.37
N ALA A 74 -12.11 -5.33 -23.03
CA ALA A 74 -13.16 -5.65 -22.07
C ALA A 74 -12.83 -5.16 -20.65
N ILE A 75 -11.55 -5.25 -20.24
CA ILE A 75 -11.07 -4.72 -18.97
C ILE A 75 -11.19 -3.20 -18.93
N VAL A 76 -10.68 -2.51 -19.95
CA VAL A 76 -10.69 -1.04 -20.04
C VAL A 76 -12.11 -0.48 -19.91
N ARG A 77 -13.11 -1.12 -20.54
CA ARG A 77 -14.52 -0.69 -20.47
C ARG A 77 -15.12 -0.72 -19.07
N ARG A 78 -14.61 -1.56 -18.18
CA ARG A 78 -15.11 -1.79 -16.82
C ARG A 78 -13.98 -1.70 -15.78
N PHE A 79 -13.02 -0.84 -16.06
CA PHE A 79 -11.73 -0.84 -15.36
C PHE A 79 -11.86 -0.65 -13.85
N ILE A 80 -12.69 0.31 -13.43
CA ILE A 80 -12.94 0.60 -12.01
C ILE A 80 -13.55 -0.63 -11.30
N ASP A 81 -14.65 -1.18 -11.83
CA ASP A 81 -15.31 -2.36 -11.26
C ASP A 81 -14.36 -3.56 -11.15
N ILE A 82 -13.48 -3.71 -12.14
CA ILE A 82 -12.51 -4.80 -12.16
C ILE A 82 -11.45 -4.58 -11.09
N MET A 83 -10.87 -3.38 -10.99
CA MET A 83 -9.81 -3.03 -10.04
C MET A 83 -10.26 -3.09 -8.57
N THR A 84 -11.54 -2.84 -8.28
CA THR A 84 -12.10 -2.89 -6.91
C THR A 84 -12.83 -4.20 -6.59
N GLY A 85 -12.94 -5.12 -7.54
CA GLY A 85 -13.60 -6.40 -7.30
C GLY A 85 -12.65 -7.49 -6.78
N LYS A 86 -13.09 -8.23 -5.74
CA LYS A 86 -12.31 -9.19 -4.94
C LYS A 86 -11.44 -10.19 -5.72
N TYR A 87 -11.90 -10.67 -6.89
CA TYR A 87 -11.13 -11.57 -7.75
C TYR A 87 -10.85 -10.99 -9.14
N SER A 88 -11.62 -9.98 -9.55
CA SER A 88 -11.50 -9.37 -10.87
C SER A 88 -10.22 -8.55 -10.98
N TYR A 89 -9.72 -7.94 -9.91
CA TYR A 89 -8.50 -7.13 -9.99
C TYR A 89 -7.31 -7.96 -10.47
N LEU A 90 -7.25 -9.25 -10.12
CA LEU A 90 -6.21 -10.18 -10.57
C LEU A 90 -6.17 -10.32 -12.10
N VAL A 91 -7.32 -10.13 -12.77
CA VAL A 91 -7.42 -10.13 -14.23
C VAL A 91 -6.75 -8.88 -14.81
N ALA A 92 -6.98 -7.71 -14.21
CA ALA A 92 -6.27 -6.47 -14.58
C ALA A 92 -4.75 -6.59 -14.34
N ILE A 93 -4.31 -7.14 -13.19
CA ILE A 93 -2.89 -7.40 -12.91
C ILE A 93 -2.27 -8.32 -13.97
N THR A 94 -2.98 -9.36 -14.38
CA THR A 94 -2.48 -10.28 -15.42
C THR A 94 -2.36 -9.57 -16.76
N ALA A 95 -3.37 -8.78 -17.14
CA ALA A 95 -3.32 -7.97 -18.36
C ALA A 95 -2.15 -6.99 -18.34
N PHE A 96 -1.90 -6.33 -17.20
CA PHE A 96 -0.77 -5.43 -17.00
C PHE A 96 0.57 -6.14 -17.26
N LYS A 97 0.78 -7.32 -16.67
CA LYS A 97 2.01 -8.12 -16.83
C LYS A 97 2.24 -8.61 -18.27
N VAL A 98 1.16 -8.92 -18.99
CA VAL A 98 1.26 -9.48 -20.35
C VAL A 98 1.46 -8.40 -21.41
N SER A 99 0.88 -7.22 -21.20
CA SER A 99 0.85 -6.17 -22.22
C SER A 99 1.74 -4.96 -21.94
N GLU A 100 2.18 -4.75 -20.69
CA GLU A 100 2.76 -3.47 -20.24
C GLU A 100 1.95 -2.27 -20.75
N SER A 101 0.62 -2.42 -20.81
CA SER A 101 -0.26 -1.50 -21.53
C SER A 101 -0.20 -0.10 -20.93
N PHE A 102 0.28 0.85 -21.75
CA PHE A 102 0.28 2.27 -21.42
C PHE A 102 -1.12 2.78 -21.08
N GLU A 103 -2.16 2.25 -21.71
CA GLU A 103 -3.54 2.61 -21.42
C GLU A 103 -3.95 2.18 -20.00
N LEU A 104 -3.58 0.96 -19.58
CA LEU A 104 -3.85 0.52 -18.21
C LEU A 104 -3.10 1.36 -17.19
N VAL A 105 -1.83 1.65 -17.42
CA VAL A 105 -1.04 2.55 -16.56
C VAL A 105 -1.73 3.90 -16.43
N THR A 106 -2.13 4.50 -17.56
CA THR A 106 -2.79 5.81 -17.60
C THR A 106 -4.09 5.81 -16.80
N LEU A 107 -4.91 4.76 -16.94
CA LEU A 107 -6.14 4.61 -16.18
C LEU A 107 -5.87 4.39 -14.69
N THR A 108 -4.87 3.58 -14.34
CA THR A 108 -4.47 3.38 -12.94
C THR A 108 -4.01 4.68 -12.31
N LEU A 109 -3.18 5.47 -12.99
CA LEU A 109 -2.69 6.76 -12.49
C LEU A 109 -3.84 7.76 -12.32
N ARG A 110 -4.74 7.86 -13.31
CA ARG A 110 -5.89 8.76 -13.27
C ARG A 110 -6.74 8.54 -12.01
N ASP A 111 -6.98 7.28 -11.66
CA ASP A 111 -7.86 6.89 -10.56
C ASP A 111 -7.07 6.39 -9.33
N ALA A 112 -5.77 6.69 -9.23
CA ALA A 112 -4.88 6.12 -8.21
C ALA A 112 -5.36 6.39 -6.78
N LEU A 113 -5.79 7.63 -6.50
CA LEU A 113 -6.29 8.02 -5.18
C LEU A 113 -7.59 7.31 -4.82
N TYR A 114 -8.48 7.13 -5.80
CA TYR A 114 -9.72 6.36 -5.60
C TYR A 114 -9.39 4.91 -5.24
N PHE A 115 -8.50 4.26 -6.00
CA PHE A 115 -8.07 2.89 -5.69
C PHE A 115 -7.35 2.81 -4.35
N ALA A 116 -6.51 3.78 -4.00
CA ALA A 116 -5.80 3.78 -2.72
C ALA A 116 -6.76 3.80 -1.52
N SER A 117 -7.89 4.48 -1.62
CA SER A 117 -8.93 4.54 -0.59
C SER A 117 -9.94 3.38 -0.60
N ASP A 118 -9.89 2.51 -1.61
CA ASP A 118 -10.77 1.35 -1.73
C ASP A 118 -10.16 0.10 -1.06
N GLU A 119 -10.98 -0.71 -0.39
CA GLU A 119 -10.54 -1.90 0.37
C GLU A 119 -9.81 -2.93 -0.50
N ILE A 120 -10.25 -3.11 -1.75
CA ILE A 120 -9.63 -4.03 -2.71
C ILE A 120 -8.73 -3.29 -3.68
N GLY A 121 -9.12 -2.09 -4.09
CA GLY A 121 -8.36 -1.22 -4.98
C GLY A 121 -6.97 -0.94 -4.43
N CYS A 122 -6.77 -0.79 -3.12
CA CYS A 122 -5.46 -0.52 -2.54
C CYS A 122 -4.52 -1.72 -2.70
N ILE A 123 -5.07 -2.94 -2.64
CA ILE A 123 -4.34 -4.19 -2.88
C ILE A 123 -3.95 -4.27 -4.36
N ALA A 124 -4.89 -3.99 -5.26
CA ALA A 124 -4.66 -4.00 -6.69
C ALA A 124 -3.60 -2.96 -7.09
N LEU A 125 -3.72 -1.72 -6.58
CA LEU A 125 -2.77 -0.64 -6.82
C LEU A 125 -1.37 -0.99 -6.34
N ASN A 126 -1.21 -1.51 -5.12
CA ASN A 126 0.09 -1.95 -4.61
C ASN A 126 0.72 -3.04 -5.50
N GLN A 127 -0.09 -3.98 -6.02
CA GLN A 127 0.41 -4.98 -6.97
C GLN A 127 0.85 -4.34 -8.29
N ILE A 128 0.09 -3.38 -8.84
CA ILE A 128 0.51 -2.67 -10.05
C ILE A 128 1.81 -1.90 -9.80
N ILE A 129 1.93 -1.17 -8.69
CA ILE A 129 3.14 -0.42 -8.32
C ILE A 129 4.36 -1.35 -8.24
N THR A 130 4.20 -2.52 -7.60
CA THR A 130 5.27 -3.52 -7.48
C THR A 130 5.74 -4.00 -8.85
N GLU A 131 4.81 -4.30 -9.75
CA GLU A 131 5.08 -4.94 -11.04
C GLU A 131 5.40 -3.94 -12.17
N SER A 132 5.17 -2.64 -11.94
CA SER A 132 5.46 -1.57 -12.89
C SER A 132 6.96 -1.43 -13.14
N ASN A 133 7.36 -1.01 -14.33
CA ASN A 133 8.73 -0.54 -14.54
C ASN A 133 8.98 0.77 -13.76
N ASP A 134 10.25 1.16 -13.63
CA ASP A 134 10.65 2.30 -12.80
C ASP A 134 9.96 3.60 -13.21
N ILE A 135 9.80 3.87 -14.52
CA ILE A 135 9.19 5.10 -15.02
C ILE A 135 7.76 5.25 -14.48
N PHE A 136 6.92 4.23 -14.68
CA PHE A 136 5.53 4.28 -14.21
C PHE A 136 5.43 4.16 -12.69
N ARG A 137 6.32 3.38 -12.06
CA ARG A 137 6.36 3.25 -10.60
C ARG A 137 6.59 4.61 -9.94
N TYR A 138 7.49 5.42 -10.49
CA TYR A 138 7.79 6.75 -9.97
C TYR A 138 6.64 7.75 -10.16
N GLU A 139 5.82 7.60 -11.20
CA GLU A 139 4.58 8.38 -11.35
C GLU A 139 3.58 8.04 -10.23
N PHE A 140 3.43 6.75 -9.89
CA PHE A 140 2.59 6.35 -8.74
C PHE A 140 3.17 6.85 -7.41
N PHE A 141 4.47 6.73 -7.20
CA PHE A 141 5.10 7.24 -5.98
C PHE A 141 4.86 8.73 -5.81
N TYR A 142 4.95 9.49 -6.90
CA TYR A 142 4.66 10.91 -6.88
C TYR A 142 3.23 11.17 -6.42
N GLU A 143 2.23 10.60 -7.11
CA GLU A 143 0.81 10.82 -6.81
C GLU A 143 0.45 10.44 -5.37
N ILE A 144 0.94 9.30 -4.87
CA ILE A 144 0.70 8.83 -3.51
C ILE A 144 1.43 9.71 -2.48
N SER A 145 2.69 10.09 -2.75
CA SER A 145 3.47 10.89 -1.81
C SER A 145 2.91 12.29 -1.63
N GLU A 146 2.41 12.93 -2.70
CA GLU A 146 1.79 14.26 -2.65
C GLU A 146 0.47 14.28 -1.87
N ASN A 147 -0.17 13.12 -1.71
CA ASN A 147 -1.44 12.92 -1.01
C ASN A 147 -1.29 12.16 0.32
N ALA A 148 -0.06 12.03 0.82
CA ALA A 148 0.24 11.16 1.96
C ALA A 148 -0.48 11.57 3.26
N ASP A 149 -0.81 12.85 3.44
CA ASP A 149 -1.49 13.40 4.62
C ASP A 149 -2.82 12.71 4.90
N TRP A 150 -3.76 12.78 3.95
CA TRP A 150 -5.06 12.17 4.14
C TRP A 150 -5.01 10.64 3.91
N LEU A 151 -4.16 10.16 3.00
CA LEU A 151 -4.02 8.72 2.76
C LEU A 151 -3.49 7.98 4.00
N SER A 152 -2.59 8.59 4.78
CA SER A 152 -2.07 7.98 6.00
C SER A 152 -3.13 7.83 7.11
N MET A 153 -4.20 8.63 7.05
CA MET A 153 -5.34 8.56 7.96
C MET A 153 -6.47 7.66 7.46
N ASP A 154 -6.46 7.32 6.16
CA ASP A 154 -7.46 6.47 5.53
C ASP A 154 -7.25 4.98 5.88
N ASP A 155 -8.36 4.23 6.02
CA ASP A 155 -8.34 2.81 6.40
C ASP A 155 -7.69 1.88 5.37
N SER A 156 -7.69 2.26 4.09
CA SER A 156 -7.03 1.54 2.99
C SER A 156 -5.76 2.25 2.55
N GLY A 157 -5.81 3.59 2.44
CA GLY A 157 -4.73 4.44 1.93
C GLY A 157 -3.43 4.31 2.71
N ASN A 158 -3.51 4.08 4.03
CA ASN A 158 -2.33 3.91 4.88
C ASN A 158 -1.46 2.73 4.40
N PHE A 159 -2.05 1.68 3.82
CA PHE A 159 -1.30 0.56 3.28
C PHE A 159 -0.55 0.92 2.00
N VAL A 160 -1.09 1.84 1.20
CA VAL A 160 -0.44 2.32 -0.03
C VAL A 160 0.73 3.25 0.31
N VAL A 161 0.57 4.15 1.29
CA VAL A 161 1.69 4.98 1.78
C VAL A 161 2.81 4.12 2.35
N GLN A 162 2.49 3.14 3.20
CA GLN A 162 3.46 2.18 3.72
C GLN A 162 4.13 1.38 2.59
N HIS A 163 3.37 1.03 1.54
CA HIS A 163 3.92 0.32 0.39
C HIS A 163 4.96 1.15 -0.36
N VAL A 164 4.71 2.45 -0.60
CA VAL A 164 5.71 3.37 -1.17
C VAL A 164 6.95 3.46 -0.29
N LEU A 165 6.79 3.60 1.04
CA LEU A 165 7.92 3.66 1.98
C LEU A 165 8.75 2.36 2.01
N ASN A 166 8.15 1.20 1.72
CA ASN A 166 8.84 -0.08 1.67
C ASN A 166 9.80 -0.24 0.48
N PHE A 167 9.76 0.67 -0.50
CA PHE A 167 10.79 0.71 -1.56
C PHE A 167 12.08 1.38 -1.11
N HIS A 168 12.10 2.02 0.07
CA HIS A 168 13.28 2.68 0.64
C HIS A 168 13.87 3.77 -0.27
N ASP A 169 13.05 4.36 -1.14
CA ASP A 169 13.46 5.50 -1.95
C ASP A 169 13.46 6.76 -1.08
N LEU A 170 14.65 7.37 -0.92
CA LEU A 170 14.83 8.51 -0.04
C LEU A 170 14.14 9.78 -0.57
N GLU A 171 14.00 9.95 -1.88
CA GLU A 171 13.28 11.11 -2.43
C GLU A 171 11.82 11.06 -2.00
N TYR A 172 11.16 9.93 -2.25
CA TYR A 172 9.74 9.78 -1.95
C TYR A 172 9.48 9.64 -0.45
N THR A 173 10.42 9.07 0.31
CA THR A 173 10.38 9.13 1.77
C THR A 173 10.38 10.58 2.27
N ASN A 174 11.21 11.45 1.69
CA ASN A 174 11.25 12.87 2.07
C ASN A 174 9.97 13.61 1.68
N ARG A 175 9.38 13.29 0.52
CA ARG A 175 8.08 13.85 0.12
C ARG A 175 6.97 13.45 1.09
N VAL A 176 6.85 12.16 1.39
CA VAL A 176 5.90 11.66 2.40
C VAL A 176 6.16 12.34 3.74
N ALA A 177 7.41 12.43 4.18
CA ALA A 177 7.75 13.08 5.44
C ALA A 177 7.32 14.56 5.44
N PHE A 178 7.61 15.30 4.37
CA PHE A 178 7.20 16.70 4.27
C PHE A 178 5.67 16.85 4.31
N ARG A 179 4.93 16.00 3.59
CA ARG A 179 3.46 16.02 3.59
C ARG A 179 2.85 15.68 4.94
N LEU A 180 3.52 14.86 5.75
CA LEU A 180 3.06 14.48 7.08
C LEU A 180 3.48 15.44 8.20
N TYR A 181 4.28 16.47 7.91
CA TYR A 181 4.65 17.47 8.91
C TYR A 181 3.42 18.23 9.40
N GLY A 182 3.23 18.29 10.71
CA GLY A 182 2.04 18.76 11.40
C GLY A 182 1.10 17.63 11.87
N TYR A 183 1.32 16.39 11.44
CA TYR A 183 0.46 15.24 11.74
C TYR A 183 1.17 14.10 12.48
N TYR A 184 2.49 14.18 12.71
CA TYR A 184 3.24 13.09 13.32
C TYR A 184 2.75 12.74 14.73
N VAL A 185 2.42 13.73 15.56
CA VAL A 185 1.91 13.47 16.92
C VAL A 185 0.59 12.70 16.87
N GLU A 186 -0.32 13.10 15.98
CA GLU A 186 -1.61 12.44 15.81
C GLU A 186 -1.43 11.01 15.29
N LEU A 187 -0.70 10.85 14.18
CA LEU A 187 -0.44 9.54 13.55
C LEU A 187 0.26 8.59 14.52
N SER A 188 1.18 9.09 15.34
CA SER A 188 1.91 8.27 16.33
C SER A 188 0.98 7.63 17.37
N SER A 189 -0.16 8.25 17.67
CA SER A 189 -1.15 7.72 18.62
C SER A 189 -2.16 6.76 17.98
N GLN A 190 -2.08 6.55 16.68
CA GLN A 190 -2.97 5.66 15.93
C GLN A 190 -2.27 4.35 15.63
N ARG A 191 -2.99 3.22 15.71
CA ARG A 191 -2.43 1.89 15.46
C ARG A 191 -1.71 1.76 14.12
N ARG A 192 -2.28 2.33 13.05
CA ARG A 192 -1.74 2.23 11.69
C ARG A 192 -0.77 3.37 11.39
N GLY A 193 -1.14 4.60 11.78
CA GLY A 193 -0.29 5.77 11.63
C GLY A 193 1.08 5.63 12.30
N SER A 194 1.16 4.98 13.47
CA SER A 194 2.43 4.80 14.17
C SER A 194 3.46 4.01 13.35
N TYR A 195 3.00 3.01 12.56
CA TYR A 195 3.90 2.25 11.68
C TYR A 195 4.51 3.13 10.58
N ILE A 196 3.72 4.05 10.00
CA ILE A 196 4.21 5.01 8.99
C ILE A 196 5.30 5.89 9.62
N VAL A 197 5.05 6.46 10.80
CA VAL A 197 6.04 7.32 11.48
C VAL A 197 7.30 6.52 11.83
N GLU A 198 7.16 5.27 12.29
CA GLU A 198 8.31 4.40 12.56
C GLU A 198 9.12 4.06 11.30
N GLN A 199 8.48 3.81 10.15
CA GLN A 199 9.17 3.59 8.87
C GLN A 199 9.94 4.83 8.42
N ILE A 200 9.33 6.02 8.53
CA ILE A 200 9.98 7.29 8.20
C ILE A 200 11.21 7.51 9.08
N LEU A 201 11.11 7.27 10.40
CA LEU A 201 12.24 7.34 11.33
C LEU A 201 13.36 6.36 10.97
N GLU A 202 13.03 5.13 10.55
CA GLU A 202 14.03 4.10 10.20
C GLU A 202 14.58 4.21 8.77
N SER A 203 14.06 5.12 7.94
CA SER A 203 14.41 5.23 6.52
C SER A 203 15.89 5.57 6.25
N GLY A 204 16.60 6.12 7.23
CA GLY A 204 17.96 6.63 7.06
C GLY A 204 18.02 8.05 6.47
N SER A 205 16.87 8.65 6.11
CA SER A 205 16.84 10.06 5.71
C SER A 205 17.01 10.98 6.92
N MET A 206 18.02 11.85 6.86
CA MET A 206 18.23 12.90 7.87
C MET A 206 17.14 13.98 7.81
N ILE A 207 16.62 14.31 6.62
CA ILE A 207 15.55 15.31 6.46
C ILE A 207 14.27 14.80 7.13
N ALA A 208 13.90 13.55 6.85
CA ALA A 208 12.72 12.94 7.41
C ALA A 208 12.81 12.76 8.93
N LEU A 209 13.99 12.35 9.43
CA LEU A 209 14.26 12.29 10.87
C LEU A 209 14.04 13.65 11.53
N ASP A 210 14.54 14.73 10.93
CA ASP A 210 14.44 16.08 11.47
C ASP A 210 13.02 16.57 11.54
N LEU A 211 12.22 16.36 10.50
CA LEU A 211 10.81 16.71 10.48
C LEU A 211 10.04 16.01 11.60
N VAL A 212 10.19 14.68 11.72
CA VAL A 212 9.48 13.90 12.76
C VAL A 212 9.89 14.36 14.15
N VAL A 213 11.20 14.42 14.43
CA VAL A 213 11.67 14.71 15.78
C VAL A 213 11.44 16.16 16.17
N SER A 214 11.51 17.10 15.23
CA SER A 214 11.20 18.51 15.49
C SER A 214 9.74 18.67 15.92
N GLU A 215 8.78 18.05 15.23
CA GLU A 215 7.37 18.11 15.62
C GLU A 215 7.14 17.48 17.00
N LEU A 216 7.75 16.33 17.28
CA LEU A 216 7.68 15.68 18.60
C LEU A 216 8.24 16.57 19.72
N MET A 217 9.23 17.41 19.42
CA MET A 217 9.75 18.40 20.36
C MET A 217 8.80 19.61 20.48
N GLU A 218 8.21 20.07 19.39
CA GLU A 218 7.34 21.24 19.33
C GLU A 218 5.99 21.04 20.03
N CYS A 219 5.47 19.80 20.09
CA CYS A 219 4.16 19.48 20.69
C CYS A 219 4.05 19.74 22.20
N GLY A 220 5.18 20.04 22.86
CA GLY A 220 5.25 20.36 24.28
C GLY A 220 5.44 19.13 25.18
N GLY A 221 5.99 19.35 26.38
CA GLY A 221 6.41 18.26 27.27
C GLY A 221 5.26 17.35 27.72
N PHE A 222 4.08 17.93 27.98
CA PHE A 222 2.89 17.16 28.38
C PHE A 222 2.39 16.25 27.27
N MET A 223 2.33 16.73 26.03
CA MET A 223 1.86 15.92 24.91
C MET A 223 2.87 14.81 24.57
N LEU A 224 4.16 15.13 24.54
CA LEU A 224 5.22 14.13 24.35
C LEU A 224 5.20 13.06 25.44
N TRP A 225 4.97 13.45 26.70
CA TRP A 225 4.79 12.52 27.82
C TRP A 225 3.56 11.62 27.66
N ARG A 226 2.43 12.18 27.19
CA ARG A 226 1.22 11.40 26.91
C ARG A 226 1.49 10.38 25.81
N LEU A 227 2.15 10.80 24.72
CA LEU A 227 2.52 9.94 23.61
C LEU A 227 3.48 8.82 24.05
N ALA A 228 4.43 9.13 24.93
CA ALA A 228 5.36 8.18 25.52
C ALA A 228 4.67 7.06 26.33
N GLN A 229 3.43 7.26 26.77
CA GLN A 229 2.62 6.27 27.49
C GLN A 229 1.51 5.65 26.65
N ASP A 230 1.29 6.16 25.45
CA ASP A 230 0.26 5.68 24.54
C ASP A 230 0.56 4.25 24.08
N ALA A 231 -0.49 3.46 23.81
CA ALA A 231 -0.37 2.07 23.39
C ALA A 231 0.42 1.89 22.08
N PHE A 232 0.42 2.90 21.20
CA PHE A 232 1.15 2.93 19.93
C PHE A 232 2.27 3.97 19.94
N GLY A 233 1.99 5.17 20.46
CA GLY A 233 2.94 6.28 20.48
C GLY A 233 4.24 5.99 21.22
N ASN A 234 4.21 5.10 22.22
CA ASN A 234 5.41 4.70 22.93
C ASN A 234 6.46 4.06 22.00
N TYR A 235 6.05 3.37 20.94
CA TYR A 235 6.97 2.77 19.97
C TYR A 235 7.67 3.85 19.14
N VAL A 236 6.92 4.86 18.68
CA VAL A 236 7.47 6.02 17.97
C VAL A 236 8.47 6.78 18.83
N VAL A 237 8.16 7.08 20.10
CA VAL A 237 9.08 7.81 20.99
C VAL A 237 10.36 7.00 21.26
N GLN A 238 10.23 5.70 21.55
CA GLN A 238 11.39 4.82 21.69
C GLN A 238 12.23 4.78 20.41
N LYS A 239 11.57 4.73 19.25
CA LYS A 239 12.21 4.70 17.94
C LYS A 239 12.98 5.98 17.67
N ALA A 240 12.37 7.14 17.87
CA ALA A 240 13.01 8.44 17.71
C ALA A 240 14.27 8.56 18.58
N LEU A 241 14.20 8.16 19.85
CA LEU A 241 15.37 8.15 20.74
C LEU A 241 16.49 7.21 20.26
N ARG A 242 16.15 5.99 19.83
CA ARG A 242 17.13 5.02 19.35
C ARG A 242 17.79 5.47 18.05
N VAL A 243 16.99 5.98 17.10
CA VAL A 243 17.47 6.40 15.78
C VAL A 243 18.34 7.65 15.89
N THR A 244 17.89 8.68 16.61
CA THR A 244 18.69 9.90 16.81
C THR A 244 20.03 9.60 17.45
N ARG A 245 20.06 8.68 18.44
CA ARG A 245 21.31 8.17 19.01
C ARG A 245 22.16 7.43 17.98
N ARG A 246 21.58 6.45 17.26
CA ARG A 246 22.29 5.62 16.26
C ARG A 246 22.89 6.47 15.14
N GLN A 247 22.20 7.52 14.71
CA GLN A 247 22.63 8.43 13.65
C GLN A 247 23.50 9.59 14.15
N GLY A 248 23.84 9.65 15.45
CA GLY A 248 24.69 10.71 16.00
C GLY A 248 24.03 12.10 16.00
N ARG A 249 22.70 12.18 15.95
CA ARG A 249 21.92 13.43 16.05
C ARG A 249 21.74 13.83 17.50
N VAL A 250 22.87 14.22 18.10
CA VAL A 250 23.02 14.58 19.51
C VAL A 250 22.08 15.72 19.93
N ASP A 251 21.91 16.70 19.05
CA ASP A 251 20.98 17.82 19.18
C ASP A 251 19.53 17.35 19.40
N LEU A 252 19.04 16.50 18.50
CA LEU A 252 17.69 15.97 18.53
C LEU A 252 17.47 15.00 19.70
N PHE A 253 18.45 14.12 19.93
CA PHE A 253 18.40 13.16 21.03
C PHE A 253 18.28 13.87 22.38
N PHE A 254 19.18 14.81 22.68
CA PHE A 254 19.12 15.53 23.95
C PHE A 254 17.91 16.48 24.04
N GLY A 255 17.41 17.00 22.92
CA GLY A 255 16.16 17.76 22.87
C GLY A 255 14.96 16.94 23.36
N LEU A 256 14.79 15.72 22.86
CA LEU A 256 13.76 14.77 23.32
C LEU A 256 13.96 14.40 24.79
N VAL A 257 15.18 14.02 25.19
CA VAL A 257 15.51 13.63 26.57
C VAL A 257 15.20 14.77 27.53
N LYS A 258 15.57 16.01 27.20
CA LYS A 258 15.31 17.19 28.05
C LYS A 258 13.83 17.35 28.33
N LYS A 259 12.96 17.21 27.32
CA LYS A 259 11.50 17.34 27.48
C LYS A 259 10.91 16.18 28.30
N LEU A 260 11.35 14.95 28.05
CA LEU A 260 10.89 13.75 28.78
C LEU A 260 11.37 13.72 30.24
N LYS A 261 12.51 14.36 30.56
CA LYS A 261 13.05 14.47 31.92
C LYS A 261 12.42 15.58 32.76
N LEU A 262 11.62 16.48 32.18
CA LEU A 262 10.97 17.54 32.95
C LEU A 262 10.06 16.95 34.02
N LEU A 263 10.14 17.46 35.25
CA LEU A 263 9.20 17.08 36.30
C LEU A 263 7.81 17.65 35.97
N PRO A 264 6.71 16.90 36.24
CA PRO A 264 6.67 15.58 36.89
C PRO A 264 6.75 14.37 35.92
N PHE A 265 7.01 14.59 34.63
CA PHE A 265 6.87 13.57 33.58
C PHE A 265 7.79 12.36 33.78
N LEU A 266 9.03 12.56 34.22
CA LEU A 266 9.97 11.45 34.44
C LEU A 266 9.46 10.45 35.48
N ASP A 267 8.94 10.94 36.61
CA ASP A 267 8.41 10.09 37.68
C ASP A 267 7.14 9.36 37.26
N LEU A 268 6.29 10.04 36.49
CA LEU A 268 5.10 9.43 35.92
C LEU A 268 5.45 8.33 34.89
N LEU A 269 6.49 8.53 34.07
CA LEU A 269 6.94 7.50 33.12
C LEU A 269 7.50 6.27 33.82
N ARG A 270 8.22 6.45 34.94
CA ARG A 270 8.75 5.32 35.75
C ARG A 270 7.62 4.42 36.27
N GLY A 271 6.49 4.99 36.65
CA GLY A 271 5.31 4.26 37.12
C GLY A 271 4.46 3.64 36.00
N SER A 272 4.74 3.95 34.73
CA SER A 272 3.90 3.56 33.60
C SER A 272 4.35 2.26 32.93
N HIS A 273 3.40 1.44 32.50
CA HIS A 273 3.67 0.17 31.81
C HIS A 273 4.49 0.37 30.53
N HIS A 274 4.16 1.38 29.72
CA HIS A 274 4.87 1.72 28.48
C HIS A 274 6.06 2.64 28.75
N GLY A 275 5.90 3.61 29.66
CA GLY A 275 6.90 4.65 29.94
C GLY A 275 8.23 4.11 30.48
N ARG A 276 8.24 3.00 31.24
CA ARG A 276 9.46 2.38 31.78
C ARG A 276 10.50 2.01 30.71
N ASN A 277 10.07 1.63 29.51
CA ASN A 277 10.99 1.31 28.41
C ASN A 277 11.71 2.56 27.89
N ILE A 278 11.01 3.70 27.87
CA ILE A 278 11.59 4.99 27.48
C ILE A 278 12.58 5.45 28.55
N VAL A 279 12.23 5.31 29.83
CA VAL A 279 13.14 5.63 30.94
C VAL A 279 14.42 4.79 30.84
N ALA A 280 14.32 3.49 30.56
CA ALA A 280 15.50 2.65 30.38
C ALA A 280 16.42 3.13 29.25
N ILE A 281 15.87 3.61 28.12
CA ILE A 281 16.67 4.19 27.03
C ILE A 281 17.37 5.47 27.52
N ILE A 282 16.64 6.35 28.20
CA ILE A 282 17.17 7.61 28.73
C ILE A 282 18.31 7.35 29.73
N ASP A 283 18.12 6.43 30.68
CA ASP A 283 19.06 6.15 31.76
C ASP A 283 20.31 5.40 31.26
N SER A 284 20.17 4.57 30.21
CA SER A 284 21.31 3.91 29.53
C SER A 284 22.29 4.87 28.83
N THR A 285 22.07 6.18 28.96
CA THR A 285 22.84 7.25 28.32
C THR A 285 23.58 8.14 29.32
N ILE A 286 23.54 7.80 30.62
CA ILE A 286 24.27 8.50 31.70
C ILE A 286 25.67 7.89 31.93
N VAL A 287 26.11 6.94 31.08
CA VAL A 287 27.45 6.32 31.11
C VAL A 287 28.27 6.77 29.92
#